data_AF-A0A2S6UPS3-F1
#
_entry.id   AF-A0A2S6UPS3-F1
#
_cell.length_a   1.000
_cell.length_b   1.000
_cell.length_c   1.000
_cell.angle_alpha   90.00
_cell.angle_beta   90.00
_cell.angle_gamma   90.00
#
_symmetry.space_group_name_H-M   'P 1'
#
loop_
_entity.id
_entity.type
_entity.pdbx_description
1 polymer ?
#
loop_
_entity_poly.entity_id
_entity_poly.type
_entity_poly.pdbx_seq_one_letter_code
_entity_poly.pdbx_strand_id
1 'polypeptide(L)'
;LAKARPLGAKERIEELFLLGLRITEGINRARFKQQTGHALDRVIDQKILNELINSRYLEVNKTSIRATEKGRLCINAITASIVSKKTALIN
;
A
#
# COMPACT_ATOMS: atom_id res chain seq x y z
N LEU A 1 1.38 -25.73 -17.82
CA LEU A 1 0.34 -25.46 -16.79
C LEU A 1 0.95 -24.57 -15.72
N ALA A 2 0.60 -23.29 -15.69
CA ALA A 2 1.09 -22.36 -14.65
C ALA A 2 0.41 -22.72 -13.32
N LYS A 3 1.18 -23.22 -12.34
CA LYS A 3 0.70 -23.46 -10.98
C LYS A 3 0.49 -22.11 -10.29
N ALA A 4 -0.75 -21.73 -10.03
CA ALA A 4 -1.07 -20.64 -9.12
C ALA A 4 -0.56 -21.03 -7.72
N ARG A 5 0.50 -20.39 -7.25
CA ARG A 5 0.90 -20.49 -5.84
C ARG A 5 -0.02 -19.59 -5.02
N PRO A 6 -0.49 -20.04 -3.85
CA PRO A 6 -1.10 -19.13 -2.90
C PRO A 6 -0.05 -18.09 -2.49
N LEU A 7 -0.33 -16.82 -2.78
CA LEU A 7 0.48 -15.70 -2.31
C LEU A 7 0.38 -15.64 -0.78
N GLY A 8 1.52 -15.50 -0.11
CA GLY A 8 1.53 -15.23 1.33
C GLY A 8 0.79 -13.92 1.64
N ALA A 9 0.33 -13.74 2.89
CA ALA A 9 -0.41 -12.54 3.30
C ALA A 9 0.32 -11.23 2.93
N LYS A 10 1.66 -11.24 3.01
CA LYS A 10 2.52 -10.14 2.58
C LYS A 10 2.46 -9.86 1.08
N GLU A 11 2.64 -10.89 0.25
CA GLU A 11 2.61 -10.74 -1.21
C GLU A 11 1.25 -10.22 -1.68
N ARG A 12 0.17 -10.66 -1.00
CA ARG A 12 -1.18 -10.14 -1.25
C ARG A 12 -1.35 -8.67 -0.87
N ILE A 13 -0.73 -8.23 0.22
CA ILE A 13 -0.71 -6.80 0.61
C ILE A 13 0.08 -5.99 -0.41
N GLU A 14 1.29 -6.43 -0.78
CA GLU A 14 2.12 -5.73 -1.77
C GLU A 14 1.39 -5.63 -3.12
N GLU A 15 0.72 -6.69 -3.57
CA GLU A 15 -0.10 -6.70 -4.77
C GLU A 15 -1.28 -5.72 -4.68
N LEU A 16 -1.99 -5.68 -3.55
CA LEU A 16 -3.07 -4.71 -3.32
C LEU A 16 -2.56 -3.27 -3.33
N PHE A 17 -1.33 -3.02 -2.88
CA PHE A 17 -0.71 -1.69 -2.97
C PHE A 17 -0.30 -1.34 -4.39
N LEU A 18 0.34 -2.26 -5.12
CA LEU A 18 0.70 -2.07 -6.51
C LEU A 18 -0.52 -1.83 -7.40
N LEU A 19 -1.61 -2.55 -7.18
CA LEU A 19 -2.87 -2.37 -7.91
C LEU A 19 -3.62 -1.12 -7.43
N GLY A 20 -3.75 -0.93 -6.13
CA GLY A 20 -4.53 0.15 -5.54
C GLY A 20 -3.93 1.54 -5.77
N LEU A 21 -2.61 1.70 -5.67
CA LEU A 21 -1.93 2.97 -5.95
C LEU A 21 -1.88 3.33 -7.44
N ARG A 22 -2.05 2.34 -8.33
CA ARG A 22 -2.03 2.53 -9.78
C ARG A 22 -3.37 3.06 -10.32
N ILE A 23 -4.45 2.83 -9.60
CA ILE A 23 -5.78 3.38 -9.92
C ILE A 23 -5.88 4.79 -9.32
N THR A 24 -6.51 5.72 -10.03
CA THR A 24 -6.66 7.13 -9.63
C THR A 24 -7.29 7.31 -8.24
N GLU A 25 -8.11 6.36 -7.81
CA GLU A 25 -8.78 6.37 -6.51
C GLU A 25 -7.86 6.08 -5.30
N GLY A 26 -6.70 5.47 -5.56
CA GLY A 26 -5.76 5.01 -4.53
C GLY A 26 -6.30 3.87 -3.67
N ILE A 27 -5.65 3.66 -2.53
CA ILE A 27 -6.04 2.63 -1.56
C ILE A 27 -7.05 3.22 -0.59
N ASN A 28 -8.31 2.79 -0.71
CA ASN A 28 -9.35 3.12 0.26
C ASN A 28 -9.20 2.27 1.53
N ARG A 29 -9.23 2.92 2.69
CA ARG A 29 -9.02 2.29 4.02
C ARG A 29 -10.07 1.23 4.36
N ALA A 30 -11.35 1.52 4.09
CA ALA A 30 -12.45 0.61 4.41
C ALA A 30 -12.42 -0.63 3.51
N ARG A 31 -12.25 -0.43 2.19
CA ARG A 31 -12.12 -1.52 1.23
C ARG A 31 -10.89 -2.40 1.52
N PHE A 32 -9.75 -1.77 1.83
CA PHE A 32 -8.54 -2.50 2.22
C PHE A 32 -8.78 -3.38 3.45
N LYS A 33 -9.42 -2.84 4.50
CA LYS A 33 -9.76 -3.63 5.70
C LYS A 33 -10.72 -4.77 5.40
N GLN A 34 -11.73 -4.54 4.56
CA GLN A 34 -12.67 -5.59 4.15
C GLN A 34 -11.97 -6.72 3.39
N GLN A 35 -10.98 -6.41 2.55
CA GLN A 35 -10.28 -7.39 1.72
C GLN A 35 -9.15 -8.13 2.46
N THR A 36 -8.52 -7.50 3.44
CA THR A 36 -7.33 -8.03 4.13
C THR A 36 -7.56 -8.41 5.59
N GLY A 37 -8.65 -7.95 6.21
CA GLY A 37 -8.87 -8.05 7.66
C GLY A 37 -8.02 -7.06 8.48
N HIS A 38 -7.15 -6.27 7.84
CA HIS A 38 -6.19 -5.40 8.54
C HIS A 38 -6.45 -3.92 8.26
N ALA A 39 -6.28 -3.08 9.28
CA ALA A 39 -6.34 -1.64 9.08
C ALA A 39 -5.11 -1.18 8.28
N LEU A 40 -5.32 -0.37 7.24
CA LEU A 40 -4.25 0.14 6.38
C LEU A 40 -3.12 0.80 7.18
N ASP A 41 -3.47 1.57 8.22
CA ASP A 41 -2.50 2.25 9.08
C ASP A 41 -1.61 1.34 9.91
N ARG A 42 -2.00 0.07 10.09
CA ARG A 42 -1.20 -0.96 10.79
C ARG A 42 -0.24 -1.67 9.84
N VAL A 43 -0.47 -1.55 8.53
CA VAL A 43 0.32 -2.23 7.50
C VAL A 43 1.42 -1.32 6.96
N ILE A 44 1.16 -0.01 6.92
CA ILE A 44 2.11 1.00 6.42
C ILE A 44 3.01 1.54 7.51
N ASP A 45 4.24 1.85 7.12
CA ASP A 45 5.14 2.66 7.93
C ASP A 45 4.71 4.14 7.88
N GLN A 46 4.22 4.65 9.00
CA GLN A 46 3.71 6.02 9.12
C GLN A 46 4.80 7.08 8.94
N LYS A 47 6.06 6.76 9.29
CA LYS A 47 7.18 7.69 9.07
C LYS A 47 7.44 7.84 7.58
N ILE A 48 7.53 6.71 6.87
CA ILE A 48 7.75 6.69 5.42
C ILE A 48 6.56 7.32 4.68
N LEU A 49 5.32 7.08 5.13
CA LEU A 49 4.14 7.75 4.58
C LEU A 49 4.30 9.28 4.64
N ASN A 50 4.65 9.83 5.81
CA ASN A 50 4.81 11.27 5.98
C ASN A 50 5.93 11.84 5.11
N GLU A 51 7.05 11.14 4.97
CA GLU A 51 8.15 11.54 4.08
C GLU A 51 7.71 11.60 2.61
N LEU A 52 6.92 10.61 2.16
CA LEU A 52 6.38 10.55 0.80
C LEU A 52 5.32 11.63 0.54
N ILE A 53 4.51 11.98 1.54
CA ILE A 53 3.58 13.12 1.46
C ILE A 53 4.34 14.43 1.34
N ASN A 54 5.31 14.67 2.22
CA ASN A 54 6.13 15.88 2.21
C ASN A 54 6.88 16.05 0.89
N SER A 55 7.31 14.94 0.29
CA SER A 55 8.01 14.90 -1.00
C SER A 55 7.08 14.88 -2.23
N ARG A 56 5.76 15.04 -2.02
CA ARG A 56 4.69 15.06 -3.03
C ARG A 56 4.59 13.81 -3.91
N TYR A 57 4.97 12.65 -3.37
CA TYR A 57 4.74 11.36 -4.04
C TYR A 57 3.39 10.77 -3.68
N LEU A 58 2.91 11.00 -2.46
CA LEU A 58 1.60 10.55 -1.99
C LEU A 58 0.75 11.72 -1.51
N GLU A 59 -0.56 11.55 -1.61
CA GLU A 59 -1.56 12.42 -1.01
C GLU A 59 -2.50 11.56 -0.18
N VAL A 60 -2.90 12.08 0.98
CA VAL A 60 -3.81 11.40 1.89
C VAL A 60 -5.02 12.28 2.11
N ASN A 61 -6.19 11.67 2.01
CA ASN A 61 -7.43 12.27 2.47
C ASN A 61 -8.04 11.42 3.60
N LYS A 62 -9.25 11.77 4.04
CA LYS A 62 -9.92 11.08 5.15
C LYS A 62 -10.13 9.58 4.91
N THR A 63 -10.23 9.14 3.66
CA THR A 63 -10.66 7.77 3.31
C THR A 63 -9.61 6.98 2.52
N SER A 64 -8.66 7.63 1.87
CA SER A 64 -7.73 6.99 0.94
C SER A 64 -6.31 7.57 0.97
N ILE A 65 -5.35 6.73 0.58
CA ILE A 65 -3.97 7.11 0.22
C ILE A 65 -3.82 6.99 -1.30
N ARG A 66 -3.38 8.05 -1.96
CA ARG A 66 -3.27 8.14 -3.43
C ARG A 66 -1.85 8.50 -3.86
N ALA A 67 -1.43 7.97 -5.01
CA ALA A 67 -0.20 8.41 -5.66
C ALA A 67 -0.47 9.64 -6.54
N THR A 68 0.37 10.66 -6.39
CA THR A 68 0.38 11.83 -7.30
C THR A 68 0.87 11.41 -8.68
N GLU A 69 0.86 12.32 -9.67
CA GLU A 69 1.50 12.08 -10.97
C GLU A 69 2.96 11.64 -10.82
N LYS A 70 3.73 12.35 -10.00
CA LYS A 70 5.12 12.02 -9.63
C LYS A 70 5.19 10.67 -8.91
N GLY A 71 4.26 10.42 -7.99
CA GLY A 71 4.10 9.15 -7.27
C GLY A 71 3.95 7.94 -8.19
N ARG A 72 3.09 8.07 -9.21
CA ARG A 72 2.76 6.97 -10.12
C ARG A 72 3.96 6.43 -10.89
N LEU A 73 4.92 7.29 -11.22
CA LEU A 73 6.17 6.91 -11.89
C LEU A 73 7.08 6.03 -11.01
N CYS A 74 6.89 6.06 -9.69
CA CYS A 74 7.74 5.38 -8.72
C CYS A 74 6.98 4.37 -7.84
N ILE A 75 5.80 3.90 -8.26
CA ILE A 75 4.94 3.01 -7.44
C ILE A 75 5.69 1.80 -6.90
N ASN A 76 6.54 1.15 -7.70
CA ASN A 76 7.29 -0.01 -7.24
C ASN A 76 8.22 0.32 -6.06
N ALA A 77 8.92 1.47 -6.13
CA ALA A 77 9.80 1.92 -5.07
C ALA A 77 9.00 2.40 -3.83
N ILE A 78 7.87 3.07 -4.05
CA ILE A 78 6.96 3.51 -2.98
C ILE A 78 6.40 2.31 -2.23
N THR A 79 5.88 1.30 -2.94
CA THR A 79 5.32 0.10 -2.29
C THR A 79 6.40 -0.63 -1.51
N ALA A 80 7.60 -0.79 -2.08
CA ALA A 80 8.72 -1.44 -1.40
C ALA A 80 9.22 -0.68 -0.17
N SER A 81 9.09 0.65 -0.13
CA SER A 81 9.49 1.46 1.02
C SER A 81 8.40 1.54 2.09
N ILE A 82 7.14 1.77 1.72
CA ILE A 82 6.05 2.06 2.67
C ILE A 82 5.52 0.81 3.37
N VAL A 83 5.60 -0.37 2.73
CA VAL A 83 5.22 -1.65 3.32
C VAL A 83 6.45 -2.21 4.05
N SER A 84 6.63 -1.79 5.30
CA SER A 84 7.85 -2.12 6.08
C SER A 84 7.99 -3.61 6.37
N LYS A 85 9.23 -4.11 6.31
CA LYS A 85 9.62 -5.47 6.74
C LYS A 85 9.36 -5.72 8.24
N LYS A 86 9.13 -4.67 9.04
CA LYS A 86 8.87 -4.76 10.48
C LYS A 86 7.40 -4.99 10.84
N THR A 87 6.51 -5.05 9.85
CA THR A 87 5.15 -5.58 10.06
C THR A 87 5.30 -7.05 10.35
N ALA A 88 5.60 -7.38 11.63
CA ALA A 88 5.24 -8.66 12.19
C ALA A 88 3.78 -8.84 11.80
N LEU A 89 3.55 -9.75 10.87
CA LEU A 89 2.22 -10.23 10.53
C LEU A 89 1.72 -10.89 11.81
N ILE A 90 1.13 -10.04 12.67
CA ILE A 90 0.08 -10.29 13.63
C ILE A 90 -0.09 -11.78 13.89
N ASN A 91 0.56 -12.24 14.96
CA ASN A 91 0.13 -13.42 15.71
C ASN A 91 -1.32 -13.24 16.17
#